data_AF-A0A366E619-F1
#
_entry.id   AF-A0A366E619-F1
#
_cell.length_a   1.000
_cell.length_b   1.000
_cell.length_c   1.000
_cell.angle_alpha   90.00
_cell.angle_beta   90.00
_cell.angle_gamma   90.00
#
_symmetry.space_group_name_H-M   'P 1'
#
loop_
_entity.id
_entity.type
_entity.pdbx_description
1 polymer ?
#
loop_
_entity_poly.entity_id
_entity_poly.type
_entity_poly.pdbx_seq_one_letter_code
_entity_poly.pdbx_strand_id
1 'polypeptide(L)'
;MSRNITSLRKLSLVAGLFAITLAGCTTLTPEQQRAEDEKTCLSYGFKPKSEAMSNCLLQIHLDRRADIRAWQNDRPQFSTPMVIYQPVIVPR
;
A
#
# COMPACT_ATOMS: atom_id res chain seq x y z
N MET A 1 18.29 -34.44 -28.76
CA MET A 1 18.92 -33.41 -27.90
C MET A 1 18.37 -31.98 -28.06
N SER A 2 17.66 -31.61 -29.16
CA SER A 2 17.25 -30.19 -29.41
C SER A 2 15.93 -29.74 -28.72
N ARG A 3 15.00 -30.67 -28.46
CA ARG A 3 13.70 -30.36 -27.80
C ARG A 3 13.83 -29.94 -26.32
N ASN A 4 14.87 -30.43 -25.64
CA ASN A 4 15.09 -30.14 -24.21
C ASN A 4 15.59 -28.70 -24.00
N ILE A 5 16.43 -28.20 -24.92
CA ILE A 5 17.00 -26.85 -24.86
C ILE A 5 15.93 -25.78 -25.14
N THR A 6 14.99 -26.08 -26.05
CA THR A 6 13.86 -25.20 -26.35
C THR A 6 12.82 -25.16 -25.23
N SER A 7 12.60 -26.29 -24.53
CA SER A 7 11.74 -26.34 -23.34
C SER A 7 12.34 -25.56 -22.17
N LEU A 8 13.64 -25.73 -21.88
CA LEU A 8 14.33 -25.00 -20.80
C LEU A 8 14.33 -23.48 -21.02
N ARG A 9 14.53 -23.01 -22.27
CA ARG A 9 14.48 -21.58 -22.60
C ARG A 9 13.09 -20.99 -22.40
N LYS A 10 12.04 -21.72 -22.79
CA LYS A 10 10.65 -21.30 -22.56
C LYS A 10 10.31 -21.22 -21.07
N LEU A 11 10.76 -22.21 -20.29
CA LEU A 11 10.56 -22.24 -18.83
C LEU A 11 11.28 -21.07 -18.15
N SER A 12 12.51 -20.76 -18.59
CA SER A 12 13.30 -19.63 -18.10
C SER A 12 12.64 -18.28 -18.41
N LEU A 13 12.07 -18.10 -19.60
CA LEU A 13 11.32 -16.89 -19.97
C LEU A 13 10.06 -16.69 -19.13
N VAL A 14 9.29 -17.74 -18.90
CA VAL A 14 8.07 -17.68 -18.07
C VAL A 14 8.43 -17.38 -16.61
N ALA A 15 9.48 -18.01 -16.08
CA ALA A 15 9.95 -17.74 -14.73
C ALA A 15 10.48 -16.29 -14.57
N GLY A 16 11.20 -15.78 -15.56
CA GLY A 16 11.66 -14.39 -15.57
C GLY A 16 10.51 -13.39 -15.61
N LEU A 17 9.48 -13.64 -16.42
CA LEU A 17 8.30 -12.78 -16.50
C LEU A 17 7.52 -12.77 -15.18
N PHE A 18 7.40 -13.93 -14.52
CA PHE A 18 6.75 -14.06 -13.22
C PHE A 18 7.55 -13.33 -12.11
N ALA A 19 8.89 -13.37 -12.15
CA ALA A 19 9.70 -12.62 -11.20
C ALA A 19 9.53 -11.10 -11.32
N ILE A 20 9.34 -10.58 -12.55
CA ILE A 20 9.12 -9.14 -12.80
C ILE A 20 7.73 -8.71 -12.29
N THR A 21 6.70 -9.54 -12.44
CA THR A 21 5.36 -9.20 -11.94
C THR A 21 5.29 -9.20 -10.41
N LEU A 22 6.04 -10.06 -9.72
CA LEU A 22 6.13 -10.03 -8.24
C LEU A 22 6.93 -8.83 -7.73
N ALA A 23 7.90 -8.32 -8.49
CA ALA A 23 8.62 -7.08 -8.17
C ALA A 23 7.81 -5.81 -8.48
N GLY A 24 6.65 -5.94 -9.13
CA GLY A 24 5.77 -4.82 -9.52
C GLY A 24 5.07 -4.11 -8.37
N CYS A 25 5.16 -4.60 -7.13
CA CYS A 25 4.90 -3.79 -5.94
C CYS A 25 6.03 -2.77 -5.78
N THR A 26 6.05 -1.75 -6.64
CA THR A 26 6.98 -0.63 -6.54
C THR A 26 6.68 0.11 -5.24
N THR A 27 7.48 -0.19 -4.23
CA THR A 27 7.64 0.68 -3.08
C THR A 27 8.23 1.97 -3.63
N LEU A 28 7.39 2.98 -3.87
CA LEU A 28 7.88 4.35 -4.03
C LEU A 28 8.86 4.61 -2.90
N THR A 29 10.11 4.90 -3.25
CA THR A 29 11.10 5.19 -2.20
C THR A 29 10.65 6.45 -1.48
N PRO A 30 10.95 6.59 -0.17
CA PRO A 30 10.53 7.77 0.58
C PRO A 30 11.02 9.08 -0.05
N GLU A 31 12.19 9.06 -0.69
CA GLU A 31 12.75 10.20 -1.41
C GLU A 31 11.98 10.53 -2.71
N GLN A 32 11.62 9.52 -3.50
CA GLN A 32 10.82 9.71 -4.71
C GLN A 32 9.46 10.31 -4.37
N GLN A 33 8.82 9.75 -3.33
CA GLN A 33 7.54 10.23 -2.85
C GLN A 33 7.62 11.68 -2.37
N ARG A 34 8.68 12.05 -1.64
CA ARG A 34 8.89 13.43 -1.22
C ARG A 34 9.04 14.39 -2.40
N ALA A 35 9.76 13.99 -3.44
CA ALA A 35 9.93 14.81 -4.63
C ALA A 35 8.61 15.02 -5.40
N GLU A 36 7.72 14.02 -5.41
CA GLU A 36 6.38 14.15 -5.99
C GLU A 36 5.45 15.03 -5.14
N ASP A 37 5.50 14.88 -3.83
CA ASP A 37 4.74 15.71 -2.88
C ASP A 37 5.18 17.19 -3.00
N GLU A 38 6.49 17.45 -3.13
CA GLU A 38 7.03 18.80 -3.37
C GLU A 38 6.55 19.38 -4.71
N LYS A 39 6.56 18.60 -5.80
CA LYS A 39 6.02 19.04 -7.10
C LYS A 39 4.52 19.38 -7.02
N THR A 40 3.78 18.62 -6.23
CA THR A 40 2.34 18.85 -6.02
C THR A 40 2.10 20.15 -5.26
N CYS A 41 2.84 20.40 -4.18
CA CYS A 41 2.74 21.68 -3.48
C CYS A 41 3.21 22.87 -4.34
N LEU A 42 4.22 22.68 -5.21
CA LEU A 42 4.62 23.69 -6.18
C LEU A 42 3.52 23.99 -7.20
N SER A 43 2.76 22.99 -7.66
CA SER A 43 1.66 23.19 -8.61
C SER A 43 0.48 23.94 -8.00
N TYR A 44 0.27 23.83 -6.69
CA TYR A 44 -0.68 24.67 -5.93
C TYR A 44 -0.20 26.11 -5.73
N GLY A 45 1.04 26.43 -6.10
CA GLY A 45 1.60 27.79 -6.02
C GLY A 45 2.33 28.09 -4.71
N PHE A 46 2.62 27.08 -3.87
CA PHE A 46 3.41 27.29 -2.67
C PHE A 46 4.87 27.59 -3.01
N LYS A 47 5.47 28.56 -2.31
CA LYS A 47 6.89 28.89 -2.48
C LYS A 47 7.77 27.83 -1.81
N PRO A 48 8.88 27.39 -2.43
CA PRO A 48 9.80 26.46 -1.80
C PRO A 48 10.40 27.07 -0.53
N LYS A 49 10.77 26.20 0.44
CA LYS A 49 11.38 26.60 1.72
C LYS A 49 10.56 27.65 2.51
N SER A 50 9.23 27.53 2.47
CA SER A 50 8.32 28.36 3.23
C SER A 50 7.53 27.53 4.25
N GLU A 51 7.00 28.18 5.27
CA GLU A 51 6.09 27.55 6.24
C GLU A 51 4.83 26.97 5.55
N ALA A 52 4.30 27.71 4.56
CA ALA A 52 3.15 27.26 3.78
C ALA A 52 3.45 25.96 3.00
N MET A 53 4.66 25.83 2.46
CA MET A 53 5.11 24.59 1.81
C MET A 53 5.20 23.44 2.80
N SER A 54 5.76 23.64 4.00
CA SER A 54 5.82 22.58 5.02
C SER A 54 4.43 22.14 5.47
N ASN A 55 3.47 23.07 5.57
CA ASN A 55 2.09 22.76 5.93
C ASN A 55 1.39 21.97 4.81
N CYS A 56 1.60 22.32 3.54
CA CYS A 56 1.10 21.54 2.41
C CYS A 56 1.61 20.10 2.42
N LEU A 57 2.93 19.91 2.57
CA LEU A 57 3.55 18.59 2.65
C LEU A 57 3.02 17.78 3.84
N LEU A 58 2.88 18.42 5.01
CA LEU A 58 2.32 17.79 6.20
C LEU A 58 0.89 17.32 5.95
N GLN A 59 0.06 18.16 5.31
CA GLN A 59 -1.34 17.83 5.03
C GLN A 59 -1.45 16.60 4.12
N ILE A 60 -0.66 16.53 3.04
CA ILE A 60 -0.62 15.36 2.14
C ILE A 60 -0.21 14.10 2.92
N HIS A 61 0.79 14.21 3.80
CA HIS A 61 1.21 13.09 4.65
C HIS A 61 0.10 12.62 5.62
N LEU A 62 -0.65 13.55 6.21
CA LEU A 62 -1.74 13.23 7.12
C LEU A 62 -2.92 12.59 6.39
N ASP A 63 -3.25 13.09 5.20
CA ASP A 63 -4.31 12.56 4.34
C ASP A 63 -4.02 11.10 3.95
N ARG A 64 -2.81 10.83 3.45
CA ARG A 64 -2.34 9.47 3.17
C ARG A 64 -2.43 8.54 4.39
N ARG A 65 -2.10 9.04 5.58
CA ARG A 65 -2.25 8.28 6.84
C ARG A 65 -3.71 8.09 7.23
N ALA A 66 -4.61 9.01 6.88
CA ALA A 66 -6.03 8.86 7.08
C ALA A 66 -6.58 7.73 6.19
N ASP A 67 -6.18 7.66 4.92
CA ASP A 67 -6.57 6.57 4.01
C ASP A 67 -6.13 5.20 4.52
N ILE A 68 -4.89 5.10 5.01
CA ILE A 68 -4.38 3.85 5.60
C ILE A 68 -5.22 3.44 6.82
N ARG A 69 -5.56 4.39 7.70
CA ARG A 69 -6.42 4.13 8.87
C ARG A 69 -7.84 3.75 8.45
N ALA A 70 -8.40 4.41 7.44
CA ALA A 70 -9.71 4.09 6.91
C ALA A 70 -9.74 2.66 6.38
N TRP A 71 -8.74 2.25 5.61
CA TRP A 71 -8.58 0.88 5.12
C TRP A 71 -8.40 -0.15 6.26
N GLN A 72 -7.70 0.21 7.33
CA GLN A 72 -7.56 -0.66 8.50
C GLN A 72 -8.86 -0.81 9.29
N ASN A 73 -9.67 0.23 9.35
CA ASN A 73 -10.95 0.23 10.06
C ASN A 73 -12.05 -0.46 9.25
N ASP A 74 -12.00 -0.39 7.92
CA ASP A 74 -12.96 -1.03 7.00
C ASP A 74 -12.66 -2.52 6.79
N ARG A 75 -12.22 -3.22 7.84
CA ARG A 75 -11.99 -4.68 7.82
C ARG A 75 -13.30 -5.38 8.19
N PRO A 76 -14.08 -5.92 7.23
CA PRO A 76 -15.35 -6.59 7.53
C PRO A 76 -15.20 -7.74 8.53
N GLN A 77 -14.02 -8.37 8.59
CA GLN A 77 -13.67 -9.42 9.56
C GLN A 77 -13.82 -9.00 11.03
N PHE A 78 -13.66 -7.71 11.35
CA PHE A 78 -13.78 -7.15 12.70
C PHE A 78 -15.01 -6.26 12.87
N SER A 79 -15.88 -6.21 11.86
CA SER A 79 -17.14 -5.45 11.90
C SER A 79 -18.25 -6.17 12.67
N THR A 80 -18.15 -7.50 12.81
CA THR A 80 -19.09 -8.28 13.60
C THR A 80 -18.70 -8.23 15.09
N PRO A 81 -19.64 -7.91 16.00
CA PRO A 81 -19.33 -7.91 17.42
C PRO A 81 -18.98 -9.34 17.87
N MET A 82 -17.92 -9.48 18.67
CA MET A 82 -17.61 -10.74 19.34
C MET A 82 -18.72 -11.02 20.38
N VAL A 83 -19.56 -12.02 20.14
CA VAL A 83 -20.61 -12.43 21.09
C VAL A 83 -20.05 -13.53 22.00
N ILE A 84 -19.83 -13.21 23.27
CA ILE A 84 -19.49 -14.19 24.30
C ILE A 84 -20.79 -14.74 24.90
N TYR A 85 -21.16 -15.98 24.57
CA TYR A 85 -22.30 -16.63 25.22
C TYR A 85 -21.91 -17.13 26.61
N GLN A 86 -22.57 -16.63 27.65
CA GLN A 86 -22.46 -17.17 29.01
C GLN A 86 -23.68 -18.04 29.31
N PRO A 87 -23.52 -19.37 29.50
CA PRO A 87 -24.63 -20.20 29.94
C PRO A 87 -25.02 -19.84 31.38
N VAL A 88 -26.29 -19.56 31.61
CA VAL A 88 -26.87 -19.42 32.96
C VAL A 88 -27.56 -20.74 33.31
N ILE A 89 -27.14 -21.39 34.39
CA ILE A 89 -27.75 -22.64 34.86
C ILE A 89 -28.99 -22.29 35.69
N VAL A 90 -30.17 -22.67 35.21
CA VAL A 90 -31.45 -22.57 35.96
C VAL A 90 -31.79 -23.95 36.56
N PRO A 91 -31.79 -24.11 37.89
CA PRO A 91 -32.26 -25.34 38.53
C PRO A 91 -33.80 -25.46 38.41
N ARG A 92 -34.29 -26.69 38.25
CA ARG A 92 -35.72 -27.04 38.16
C ARG A 92 -36.31 -27.20 39.56
#